data_AF-A0A7S0ZK10-F1
#
_entry.id   AF-A0A7S0ZK10-F1
#
_cell.length_a   1.000
_cell.length_b   1.000
_cell.length_c   1.000
_cell.angle_alpha   90.00
_cell.angle_beta   90.00
_cell.angle_gamma   90.00
#
_symmetry.space_group_name_H-M   'P 1'
#
loop_
_entity.id
_entity.type
_entity.pdbx_description
1 polymer ?
#
loop_
_entity_poly.entity_id
_entity_poly.type
_entity_poly.pdbx_seq_one_letter_code
_entity_poly.pdbx_strand_id
1 'polypeptide(L)'
;SNMDIHPSGDHVILSSFDQRVCWFDMDLGTSPYKVLRNHSKGVRAVKFHQKFPLFADASDDSSIHVFHSKVFDDLTQNPLIIPLKIISDTHPIIRSLSIFDIAWHPTLPWLFSAGSDSTVRLYTDLH
;
A
#
# COMPACT_ATOMS: atom_id res chain seq x y z
N SER A 1 4.51 -3.03 -10.94
CA SER A 1 3.53 -1.95 -10.80
C SER A 1 2.18 -2.58 -10.63
N ASN A 2 1.38 -2.03 -9.73
CA ASN A 2 0.04 -2.47 -9.36
C ASN A 2 -0.82 -1.22 -9.14
N MET A 3 -2.13 -1.41 -9.12
CA MET A 3 -3.10 -0.36 -8.87
C MET A 3 -4.22 -0.88 -7.97
N ASP A 4 -4.79 0.01 -7.16
CA ASP A 4 -5.99 -0.30 -6.42
C ASP A 4 -6.89 0.92 -6.29
N ILE A 5 -8.19 0.68 -6.19
CA ILE A 5 -9.22 1.72 -6.10
C ILE A 5 -9.73 1.75 -4.67
N HIS A 6 -9.80 2.96 -4.10
CA HIS A 6 -10.34 3.15 -2.76
C HIS A 6 -11.81 2.70 -2.72
N PRO A 7 -12.30 2.10 -1.63
CA PRO A 7 -13.68 1.63 -1.53
C PRO A 7 -14.76 2.71 -1.78
N SER A 8 -14.43 4.00 -1.62
CA SER A 8 -15.34 5.10 -1.97
C SER A 8 -15.55 5.24 -3.48
N GLY A 9 -14.61 4.79 -4.29
CA GLY A 9 -14.66 4.87 -5.75
C GLY A 9 -13.84 6.00 -6.36
N ASP A 10 -13.54 7.07 -5.63
CA ASP A 10 -13.02 8.34 -6.20
C ASP A 10 -11.51 8.53 -6.10
N HIS A 11 -10.82 7.63 -5.38
CA HIS A 11 -9.37 7.66 -5.23
C HIS A 11 -8.71 6.39 -5.73
N VAL A 12 -7.53 6.55 -6.31
CA VAL A 12 -6.75 5.45 -6.86
C VAL A 12 -5.31 5.55 -6.35
N ILE A 13 -4.72 4.43 -5.99
CA ILE A 13 -3.31 4.33 -5.66
C ILE A 13 -2.58 3.49 -6.69
N LEU A 14 -1.38 3.93 -7.06
CA LEU A 14 -0.53 3.30 -8.06
C LEU A 14 0.86 3.04 -7.48
N SER A 15 1.35 1.82 -7.63
CA SER A 15 2.74 1.48 -7.32
C SER A 15 3.61 1.45 -8.58
N SER A 16 4.81 2.02 -8.48
CA SER A 16 5.79 2.06 -9.56
C SER A 16 7.09 1.34 -9.18
N PHE A 17 7.74 0.77 -10.19
CA PHE A 17 9.10 0.25 -10.07
C PHE A 17 10.14 1.35 -9.83
N ASP A 18 9.80 2.61 -10.08
CA ASP A 18 10.62 3.78 -9.77
C ASP A 18 10.58 4.20 -8.28
N GLN A 19 10.23 3.26 -7.39
CA GLN A 19 10.21 3.45 -5.92
C GLN A 19 9.13 4.44 -5.44
N ARG A 20 8.08 4.64 -6.24
CA ARG A 20 7.01 5.59 -5.96
C ARG A 20 5.69 4.90 -5.73
N VAL A 21 4.94 5.41 -4.76
CA VAL A 21 3.50 5.19 -4.66
C VAL A 21 2.81 6.52 -4.90
N CYS A 22 1.92 6.55 -5.90
CA CYS A 22 1.20 7.76 -6.28
C CYS A 22 -0.26 7.61 -5.88
N TRP A 23 -0.77 8.57 -5.13
CA TRP A 23 -2.18 8.71 -4.81
C TRP A 23 -2.80 9.69 -5.79
N PHE A 24 -3.90 9.29 -6.42
CA PHE A 24 -4.71 10.11 -7.31
C PHE A 24 -6.07 10.36 -6.69
N ASP A 25 -6.51 11.59 -6.84
CA ASP A 25 -7.87 12.03 -6.58
C ASP A 25 -8.48 12.31 -7.95
N MET A 26 -9.51 11.55 -8.31
CA MET A 26 -10.09 11.60 -9.65
C MET A 26 -10.88 12.88 -9.91
N ASP A 27 -11.30 13.59 -8.86
CA ASP A 27 -12.01 14.86 -8.97
C ASP A 27 -11.05 16.04 -9.06
N LEU A 28 -9.88 15.94 -8.44
CA LEU A 28 -8.86 16.99 -8.46
C LEU A 28 -8.12 17.10 -9.81
N GLY A 29 -8.01 15.99 -10.55
CA GLY A 29 -7.49 15.96 -11.92
C GLY A 29 -6.54 14.80 -12.22
N THR A 30 -5.71 14.96 -13.25
CA THR A 30 -4.84 13.89 -13.77
C THR A 30 -3.46 13.84 -13.14
N SER A 31 -3.07 14.86 -12.37
CA SER A 31 -1.80 14.85 -11.62
C SER A 31 -1.97 14.12 -10.29
N PRO A 32 -0.92 13.42 -9.80
CA PRO A 32 -0.99 12.77 -8.51
C PRO A 32 -1.22 13.79 -7.41
N TYR A 33 -2.23 13.56 -6.57
CA TYR A 33 -2.49 14.33 -5.36
C TYR A 33 -1.30 14.25 -4.40
N LYS A 34 -0.74 13.04 -4.23
CA LYS A 34 0.43 12.81 -3.37
C LYS A 34 1.35 11.76 -3.97
N VAL A 35 2.66 11.96 -3.84
CA VAL A 35 3.69 10.99 -4.22
C VAL A 35 4.50 10.61 -2.99
N LEU A 36 4.44 9.33 -2.64
CA LEU A 36 5.20 8.73 -1.54
C LEU A 36 6.46 8.07 -2.09
N ARG A 37 7.59 8.26 -1.40
CA ARG A 37 8.93 7.80 -1.80
C ARG A 37 9.64 7.16 -0.61
N ASN A 38 8.96 6.19 -0.02
CA ASN A 38 9.37 5.61 1.25
C ASN A 38 10.24 4.36 1.05
N HIS A 39 10.24 3.77 -0.15
CA HIS A 39 10.98 2.56 -0.47
C HIS A 39 12.32 2.85 -1.15
N SER A 40 13.26 1.92 -0.95
CA SER A 40 14.58 1.96 -1.59
C SER A 40 14.66 1.15 -2.88
N LYS A 41 13.60 0.37 -3.18
CA LYS A 41 13.46 -0.45 -4.39
C LYS A 41 12.05 -0.35 -4.97
N GLY A 42 11.84 -1.01 -6.10
CA GLY A 42 10.58 -0.97 -6.84
C GLY A 42 9.41 -1.50 -6.01
N VAL A 43 8.32 -0.76 -6.01
CA VAL A 43 7.10 -1.12 -5.29
C VAL A 43 6.29 -2.08 -6.17
N ARG A 44 5.99 -3.25 -5.62
CA ARG A 44 5.39 -4.38 -6.33
C ARG A 44 3.89 -4.36 -6.21
N ALA A 45 3.38 -4.15 -5.01
CA ALA A 45 1.96 -4.19 -4.71
C ALA A 45 1.56 -3.01 -3.85
N VAL A 46 0.31 -2.58 -4.02
CA VAL A 46 -0.34 -1.58 -3.20
C VAL A 46 -1.82 -1.98 -3.10
N LYS A 47 -2.38 -1.96 -1.88
CA LYS A 47 -3.76 -2.39 -1.63
C LYS A 47 -4.45 -1.59 -0.55
N PHE A 48 -5.70 -1.21 -0.80
CA PHE A 48 -6.62 -0.66 0.19
C PHE A 48 -7.29 -1.76 0.99
N HIS A 49 -7.53 -1.47 2.26
CA HIS A 49 -8.45 -2.26 3.06
C HIS A 49 -9.89 -1.86 2.72
N GLN A 50 -10.79 -2.85 2.57
CA GLN A 50 -12.18 -2.62 2.14
C GLN A 50 -13.06 -1.91 3.19
N LYS A 51 -12.85 -2.23 4.48
CA LYS A 51 -13.63 -1.68 5.61
C LYS A 51 -12.94 -0.57 6.41
N PHE A 52 -11.65 -0.70 6.70
CA PHE A 52 -10.91 0.26 7.51
C PHE A 52 -10.17 1.28 6.63
N PRO A 53 -9.94 2.51 7.13
CA PRO A 53 -9.17 3.54 6.43
C PRO A 53 -7.67 3.21 6.46
N LEU A 54 -7.29 2.11 5.82
CA LEU A 54 -5.93 1.58 5.76
C LEU A 54 -5.55 1.28 4.31
N PHE A 55 -4.29 1.48 3.99
CA PHE A 55 -3.67 0.84 2.83
C PHE A 55 -2.27 0.37 3.19
N ALA A 56 -1.76 -0.55 2.37
CA ALA A 56 -0.39 -1.00 2.46
C ALA A 56 0.27 -0.96 1.08
N ASP A 57 1.57 -0.74 1.08
CA ASP A 57 2.45 -0.96 -0.06
C ASP A 57 3.53 -2.00 0.30
N ALA A 58 4.06 -2.66 -0.72
CA ALA A 58 5.08 -3.69 -0.57
C ALA A 58 6.13 -3.58 -1.67
N SER A 59 7.39 -3.75 -1.29
CA SER A 59 8.54 -3.45 -2.14
C SER A 59 9.55 -4.60 -2.18
N ASP A 60 10.39 -4.59 -3.23
CA ASP A 60 11.52 -5.50 -3.39
C ASP A 60 12.65 -5.25 -2.34
N ASP A 61 12.52 -4.22 -1.50
CA ASP A 61 13.42 -3.95 -0.36
C ASP A 61 13.08 -4.73 0.92
N SER A 62 12.15 -5.69 0.83
CA SER A 62 11.69 -6.52 1.96
C SER A 62 10.87 -5.79 3.01
N SER A 63 10.43 -4.56 2.70
CA SER A 63 9.53 -3.81 3.56
C SER A 63 8.11 -3.74 3.03
N ILE A 64 7.17 -3.75 3.98
CA ILE A 64 5.77 -3.39 3.78
C ILE A 64 5.51 -2.15 4.63
N HIS A 65 4.99 -1.08 4.05
CA HIS A 65 4.51 0.04 4.85
C HIS A 65 2.99 0.02 4.94
N VAL A 66 2.49 0.21 6.15
CA VAL A 66 1.08 0.31 6.46
C VAL A 66 0.77 1.76 6.80
N PHE A 67 -0.29 2.29 6.22
CA PHE A 67 -0.71 3.66 6.37
C PHE A 67 -2.17 3.73 6.81
N HIS A 68 -2.48 4.76 7.57
CA HIS A 68 -3.84 5.26 7.72
C HIS A 68 -4.16 6.15 6.53
N SER A 69 -5.21 5.82 5.80
CA SER A 69 -5.74 6.63 4.71
C SER A 69 -7.22 6.88 4.89
N LYS A 70 -7.57 8.09 5.31
CA LYS A 70 -8.96 8.49 5.45
C LYS A 70 -9.34 9.45 4.32
N VAL A 71 -10.27 9.00 3.49
CA VAL A 71 -11.02 9.84 2.56
C VAL A 71 -12.24 10.37 3.31
N PHE A 72 -12.55 11.65 3.13
CA PHE A 72 -13.69 12.30 3.76
C PHE A 72 -14.84 12.42 2.74
N ASP A 73 -16.08 12.23 3.19
CA ASP A 73 -17.26 12.39 2.33
C ASP A 73 -17.51 13.87 1.97
N ASP A 74 -16.97 14.79 2.79
CA ASP A 74 -16.97 16.22 2.51
C ASP A 74 -15.91 16.54 1.45
N LEU A 75 -16.39 16.89 0.25
CA LEU A 75 -15.58 17.24 -0.92
C LEU A 75 -14.61 18.41 -0.69
N THR A 76 -14.77 19.16 0.41
CA THR A 76 -13.85 20.26 0.76
C THR A 76 -12.62 19.79 1.53
N GLN A 77 -12.60 18.55 2.04
CA GLN A 77 -11.51 18.01 2.85
C GLN A 77 -10.62 17.07 2.04
N ASN A 78 -9.33 17.40 2.02
CA ASN A 78 -8.33 16.55 1.38
C ASN A 78 -8.13 15.22 2.13
N PRO A 79 -7.81 14.12 1.43
CA PRO A 79 -7.50 12.84 2.07
C PRO A 79 -6.34 12.92 3.06
N LEU A 80 -6.50 12.28 4.22
CA LEU A 80 -5.47 12.18 5.25
C LEU A 80 -4.65 10.91 5.05
N ILE A 81 -3.35 11.04 4.82
CA ILE A 81 -2.42 9.92 4.60
C ILE A 81 -1.29 9.98 5.63
N ILE A 82 -1.27 9.04 6.58
CA ILE A 82 -0.33 8.97 7.71
C ILE A 82 0.35 7.59 7.74
N PRO A 83 1.69 7.50 7.81
CA PRO A 83 2.38 6.23 8.02
C PRO A 83 2.11 5.71 9.44
N LEU A 84 1.76 4.43 9.56
CA LEU A 84 1.51 3.78 10.85
C LEU A 84 2.65 2.84 11.22
N LYS A 85 2.99 1.91 10.32
CA LYS A 85 3.95 0.84 10.62
C LYS A 85 4.81 0.53 9.41
N ILE A 86 6.08 0.29 9.68
CA ILE A 86 7.02 -0.31 8.73
C ILE A 86 7.27 -1.73 9.22
N ILE A 87 6.91 -2.71 8.39
CA ILE A 87 7.21 -4.11 8.63
C ILE A 87 8.43 -4.43 7.77
N SER A 88 9.60 -4.50 8.41
CA SER A 88 10.88 -4.79 7.76
C SER A 88 11.17 -6.28 7.75
N ASP A 89 12.08 -6.70 6.87
CA ASP A 89 12.60 -8.07 6.78
C ASP A 89 11.50 -9.13 6.63
N THR A 90 10.47 -8.79 5.86
CA THR A 90 9.26 -9.62 5.66
C THR A 90 9.51 -10.87 4.86
N HIS A 91 10.29 -10.80 3.78
CA HIS A 91 10.71 -11.95 2.98
C HIS A 91 12.17 -11.76 2.56
N PRO A 92 13.03 -12.78 2.59
CA PRO A 92 14.42 -12.62 2.17
C PRO A 92 14.49 -12.12 0.72
N ILE A 93 15.55 -11.38 0.41
CA ILE A 93 15.76 -10.87 -0.94
C ILE A 93 16.47 -11.94 -1.76
N ILE A 94 15.79 -12.52 -2.76
CA ILE A 94 16.33 -13.53 -3.66
C ILE A 94 16.34 -12.96 -5.08
N ARG A 95 17.53 -12.89 -5.70
CA ARG A 95 17.71 -12.32 -7.06
C ARG A 95 17.13 -10.91 -7.20
N SER A 96 17.36 -10.06 -6.19
CA SER A 96 16.86 -8.68 -6.12
C SER A 96 15.34 -8.51 -5.97
N LEU A 97 14.62 -9.60 -5.73
CA LEU A 97 13.17 -9.62 -5.49
C LEU A 97 12.90 -10.04 -4.05
N SER A 98 11.83 -9.52 -3.45
CA SER A 98 11.46 -9.90 -2.09
C SER A 98 9.98 -10.24 -1.97
N ILE A 99 9.11 -9.23 -2.13
CA ILE A 99 7.68 -9.37 -1.97
C ILE A 99 7.03 -9.29 -3.34
N PHE A 100 6.13 -10.22 -3.65
CA PHE A 100 5.43 -10.25 -4.92
C PHE A 100 4.04 -9.63 -4.83
N ASP A 101 3.31 -9.92 -3.76
CA ASP A 101 1.95 -9.43 -3.58
C ASP A 101 1.56 -9.30 -2.10
N ILE A 102 0.51 -8.53 -1.84
CA ILE A 102 -0.11 -8.38 -0.54
C ILE A 102 -1.63 -8.42 -0.67
N ALA A 103 -2.31 -8.86 0.38
CA ALA A 103 -3.77 -8.85 0.45
C ALA A 103 -4.24 -8.51 1.85
N TRP A 104 -5.24 -7.65 1.95
CA TRP A 104 -5.94 -7.39 3.21
C TRP A 104 -6.98 -8.48 3.46
N HIS A 105 -7.14 -8.85 4.73
CA HIS A 105 -8.33 -9.58 5.14
C HIS A 105 -9.58 -8.71 4.91
N PRO A 106 -10.71 -9.26 4.44
CA PRO A 106 -11.86 -8.44 4.02
C PRO A 106 -12.50 -7.62 5.15
N THR A 107 -12.38 -8.09 6.40
CA THR A 107 -13.11 -7.52 7.54
C THR A 107 -12.25 -7.16 8.75
N LEU A 108 -11.01 -7.64 8.82
CA LEU A 108 -10.12 -7.48 9.98
C LEU A 108 -8.86 -6.79 9.50
N PRO A 109 -8.18 -5.99 10.35
CA PRO A 109 -6.97 -5.27 9.97
C PRO A 109 -5.76 -6.22 9.94
N TRP A 110 -5.86 -7.29 9.16
CA TRP A 110 -4.83 -8.31 8.98
C TRP A 110 -4.32 -8.25 7.55
N LEU A 111 -3.01 -8.37 7.41
CA LEU A 111 -2.35 -8.31 6.13
C LEU A 111 -1.67 -9.64 5.82
N PHE A 112 -1.81 -10.09 4.58
CA PHE A 112 -1.08 -11.22 4.03
C PHE A 112 -0.01 -10.71 3.08
N SER A 113 1.18 -11.31 3.09
CA SER A 113 2.23 -11.07 2.10
C SER A 113 2.70 -12.38 1.47
N ALA A 114 2.97 -12.36 0.18
CA ALA A 114 3.57 -13.46 -0.56
C ALA A 114 4.92 -13.03 -1.13
N GLY A 115 5.96 -13.86 -0.96
CA GLY A 115 7.32 -13.46 -1.29
C GLY A 115 8.18 -14.52 -1.95
N SER A 116 9.44 -14.14 -2.19
CA SER A 116 10.43 -14.91 -2.95
C SER A 116 10.88 -16.21 -2.25
N ASP A 117 10.68 -16.31 -0.94
CA ASP A 117 10.97 -17.51 -0.14
C ASP A 117 9.93 -18.63 -0.30
N SER A 118 8.99 -18.49 -1.23
CA SER A 118 7.89 -19.45 -1.44
C SER A 118 6.97 -19.57 -0.21
N THR A 119 6.90 -18.54 0.61
CA THR A 119 6.01 -18.48 1.78
C THR A 119 4.96 -17.39 1.66
N VAL A 120 3.89 -17.56 2.43
CA VAL A 120 2.90 -16.52 2.71
C VAL A 120 2.96 -16.23 4.21
N ARG A 121 3.01 -14.95 4.58
CA ARG A 121 3.03 -14.50 5.98
C ARG A 121 1.79 -13.70 6.31
N LEU A 122 1.31 -13.84 7.55
CA LEU A 122 0.14 -13.14 8.09
C LEU A 122 0.61 -12.19 9.21
N TYR A 123 0.17 -10.94 9.15
CA TYR A 123 0.40 -9.92 10.17
C TYR A 123 -0.94 -9.53 10.80
N THR A 124 -1.08 -9.75 12.10
CA THR A 124 -2.33 -9.50 12.85
C THR A 124 -2.23 -8.34 13.85
N ASP A 125 -1.02 -7.99 14.30
CA ASP A 125 -0.77 -6.90 15.23
C ASP A 125 -0.14 -5.71 14.49
N LEU A 126 -0.99 -4.94 13.82
CA LEU A 126 -0.60 -3.75 13.05
C LEU A 126 -0.73 -2.45 13.88
N HIS A 127 -0.84 -2.58 15.21
CA HIS A 127 -1.11 -1.47 16.13
C HIS A 127 0.14 -0.79 16.71
#